data_AF-A0A853EM96-F1
#
_entry.id   AF-A0A853EM96-F1
#
_cell.length_a   1.000
_cell.length_b   1.000
_cell.length_c   1.000
_cell.angle_alpha   90.00
_cell.angle_beta   90.00
_cell.angle_gamma   90.00
#
_symmetry.space_group_name_H-M   'P 1'
#
loop_
_entity.id
_entity.type
_entity.pdbx_description
1 polymer ?
#
loop_
_entity_poly.entity_id
_entity_poly.type
_entity_poly.pdbx_seq_one_letter_code
_entity_poly.pdbx_strand_id
1 'polypeptide(L)'
;MTGDDRGALASDVDNLQPRARQNVVFELGYCIAKLGKKNVAVIYEDNVEIPSDFLGYGYTKLSEDWKTPLTRELLAAGIPVDRNKEE
;
A
#
# COMPACT_ATOMS: atom_id res chain seq x y z
N MET A 1 2.21 -3.57 -0.46
CA MET A 1 1.41 -4.59 0.24
C MET A 1 1.20 -5.74 -0.72
N THR A 2 1.84 -6.86 -0.45
CA THR A 2 1.78 -8.08 -1.25
C THR A 2 0.95 -9.13 -0.53
N GLY A 3 0.41 -10.09 -1.27
CA GLY A 3 -0.46 -11.17 -0.77
C GLY A 3 0.33 -12.32 -0.13
N ASP A 4 1.22 -12.01 0.80
CA ASP A 4 2.14 -12.99 1.42
C ASP A 4 1.42 -14.03 2.30
N ASP A 5 0.27 -13.65 2.88
CA ASP A 5 -0.57 -14.51 3.72
C ASP A 5 -1.94 -14.74 3.06
N ARG A 6 -2.69 -15.73 3.56
CA ARG A 6 -4.12 -15.90 3.25
C ARG A 6 -4.96 -15.86 4.51
N GLY A 7 -6.14 -15.27 4.44
CA GLY A 7 -7.08 -15.19 5.55
C GLY A 7 -8.52 -15.11 5.08
N ALA A 8 -9.44 -15.31 6.01
CA ALA A 8 -10.86 -15.22 5.77
C ALA A 8 -11.56 -14.65 7.02
N LEU A 9 -12.79 -14.15 6.84
CA LEU A 9 -13.65 -13.84 7.98
C LEU A 9 -13.97 -15.12 8.74
N ALA A 10 -14.10 -15.04 10.07
CA ALA A 10 -14.47 -16.18 10.90
C ALA A 10 -15.85 -16.78 10.51
N SER A 11 -16.72 -15.98 9.89
CA SER A 11 -18.02 -16.40 9.37
C SER A 11 -17.98 -17.04 7.98
N ASP A 12 -16.83 -16.99 7.29
CA ASP A 12 -16.67 -17.41 5.88
C ASP A 12 -15.30 -18.06 5.67
N VAL A 13 -14.95 -19.03 6.53
CA VAL A 13 -13.60 -19.60 6.63
C VAL A 13 -13.09 -20.28 5.35
N ASP A 14 -14.01 -20.71 4.48
CA ASP A 14 -13.69 -21.36 3.21
C ASP A 14 -13.26 -20.35 2.13
N ASN A 15 -13.55 -19.05 2.33
CA ASN A 15 -13.24 -17.97 1.40
C ASN A 15 -11.89 -17.33 1.72
N LEU A 16 -10.81 -18.10 1.61
CA LEU A 16 -9.45 -17.62 1.83
C LEU A 16 -9.01 -16.64 0.74
N GLN A 17 -8.75 -15.40 1.12
CA GLN A 17 -8.26 -14.34 0.25
C GLN A 17 -6.79 -14.00 0.52
N PRO A 18 -6.01 -13.61 -0.50
CA PRO A 18 -4.68 -13.05 -0.31
C PRO A 18 -4.74 -11.79 0.56
N ARG A 19 -3.82 -11.66 1.52
CA ARG A 19 -3.73 -10.49 2.41
C ARG A 19 -2.27 -10.20 2.75
N ALA A 20 -2.01 -8.96 3.16
CA ALA A 20 -0.71 -8.62 3.72
C ALA A 20 -0.48 -9.30 5.09
N ARG A 21 0.79 -9.57 5.39
CA ARG A 21 1.25 -10.01 6.72
C ARG A 21 0.82 -9.03 7.79
N GLN A 22 0.48 -9.53 8.98
CA GLN A 22 0.04 -8.69 10.09
C GLN A 22 1.07 -7.61 10.46
N ASN A 23 2.37 -7.93 10.44
CA ASN A 23 3.43 -6.96 10.71
C ASN A 23 3.44 -5.81 9.67
N VAL A 24 3.19 -6.10 8.40
CA VAL A 24 3.12 -5.09 7.33
C VAL A 24 1.94 -4.14 7.57
N VAL A 25 0.79 -4.68 8.01
CA VAL A 25 -0.39 -3.88 8.35
C VAL A 25 -0.11 -2.98 9.57
N PHE A 26 0.57 -3.51 10.59
CA PHE A 26 0.96 -2.75 11.78
C PHE A 26 1.94 -1.63 11.45
N GLU A 27 3.00 -1.92 10.70
CA GLU A 27 4.00 -0.95 10.27
C GLU A 27 3.39 0.16 9.41
N LEU A 28 2.43 -0.16 8.54
CA LEU A 28 1.67 0.84 7.78
C LEU A 28 0.93 1.81 8.72
N GLY A 29 0.21 1.28 9.71
CA GLY A 29 -0.48 2.10 10.71
C GLY A 29 0.49 3.00 11.48
N TYR A 30 1.64 2.46 11.89
CA TYR A 30 2.70 3.23 12.55
C TYR A 30 3.26 4.35 11.67
N CYS A 31 3.57 4.06 10.40
CA CYS A 31 4.05 5.06 9.44
C CYS A 31 3.03 6.19 9.23
N ILE A 32 1.74 5.85 9.10
CA ILE A 32 0.66 6.84 8.98
C ILE A 32 0.57 7.71 10.23
N ALA A 33 0.63 7.12 11.42
CA ALA A 33 0.58 7.86 12.68
C ALA A 33 1.81 8.77 12.87
N LYS A 34 3.00 8.29 12.49
CA LYS A 34 4.27 8.99 12.72
C LYS A 34 4.57 10.07 11.67
N LEU A 35 4.33 9.76 10.40
CA LEU A 35 4.68 10.63 9.27
C LEU A 35 3.48 11.46 8.80
N GLY A 36 2.26 11.06 9.17
CA GLY A 36 1.03 11.64 8.66
C GLY A 36 0.65 11.07 7.29
N LYS A 37 -0.66 10.89 7.07
CA LYS A 37 -1.23 10.29 5.86
C LYS A 37 -0.67 10.85 4.54
N LYS A 38 -0.45 12.16 4.45
CA LYS A 38 0.05 12.84 3.25
C LYS A 38 1.49 12.48 2.86
N ASN A 39 2.24 11.86 3.77
CA ASN A 39 3.64 11.49 3.59
C ASN A 39 3.82 9.96 3.47
N VAL A 40 2.73 9.22 3.26
CA VAL A 40 2.73 7.76 3.11
C VAL A 40 1.96 7.39 1.84
N ALA A 41 2.64 6.72 0.92
CA ALA A 41 2.07 6.14 -0.28
C ALA A 41 2.00 4.61 -0.12
N VAL A 42 0.88 3.99 -0.54
CA VAL A 42 0.73 2.54 -0.46
C VAL A 42 0.59 1.95 -1.87
N ILE A 43 1.56 1.13 -2.26
CA ILE A 43 1.51 0.35 -3.49
C ILE A 43 1.11 -1.08 -3.14
N TYR A 44 0.17 -1.68 -3.87
CA TYR A 44 -0.39 -2.99 -3.52
C TYR A 44 -0.64 -3.90 -4.73
N GLU A 45 -0.53 -5.21 -4.55
CA GLU A 45 -0.85 -6.19 -5.60
C GLU A 45 -2.36 -6.31 -5.83
N ASP A 46 -2.74 -6.70 -7.05
CA ASP A 46 -4.14 -7.00 -7.34
C ASP A 46 -4.68 -8.13 -6.46
N ASN A 47 -5.94 -8.00 -6.05
CA ASN A 47 -6.69 -8.98 -5.24
C ASN A 47 -6.15 -9.21 -3.82
N VAL A 48 -5.20 -8.40 -3.35
CA VAL A 48 -4.83 -8.37 -1.92
C VAL A 48 -5.90 -7.64 -1.12
N GLU A 49 -6.38 -8.29 -0.06
CA GLU A 49 -7.30 -7.69 0.90
C GLU A 49 -6.67 -6.46 1.55
N ILE A 50 -7.35 -5.32 1.41
CA ILE A 50 -7.00 -4.07 2.09
C ILE A 50 -7.92 -3.96 3.31
N PRO A 51 -7.38 -3.83 4.54
CA PRO A 51 -8.22 -3.68 5.72
C PRO A 51 -9.09 -2.43 5.63
N SER A 52 -10.32 -2.49 6.12
CA SER A 52 -11.31 -1.41 5.97
C SER A 52 -10.88 -0.08 6.60
N ASP A 53 -10.13 -0.13 7.70
CA ASP A 53 -9.51 1.04 8.36
C ASP A 53 -8.57 1.84 7.45
N PHE A 54 -8.10 1.17 6.41
CA PHE A 54 -7.20 1.68 5.40
C PHE A 54 -7.94 1.99 4.08
N LEU A 55 -9.26 1.86 3.96
CA LEU A 55 -9.97 2.28 2.75
C LEU A 55 -9.98 3.82 2.62
N GLY A 56 -9.73 4.35 1.42
CA GLY A 56 -9.70 5.80 1.15
C GLY A 56 -8.35 6.49 1.40
N TYR A 57 -7.27 5.72 1.57
CA TYR A 57 -5.89 6.23 1.48
C TYR A 57 -5.42 6.16 0.01
N GLY A 58 -4.35 6.87 -0.34
CA GLY A 58 -3.80 6.86 -1.70
C GLY A 58 -3.21 5.49 -2.01
N TYR A 59 -4.01 4.60 -2.59
CA TYR A 59 -3.56 3.28 -3.05
C TYR A 59 -3.27 3.34 -4.54
N THR A 60 -2.10 2.84 -4.92
CA THR A 60 -1.79 2.61 -6.32
C THR A 60 -1.52 1.13 -6.54
N LYS A 61 -2.16 0.55 -7.55
CA LYS A 61 -1.91 -0.86 -7.87
C LYS A 61 -0.49 -1.02 -8.38
N LEU A 62 0.17 -2.10 -7.96
CA LEU A 62 1.49 -2.47 -8.41
C LEU A 62 1.53 -2.79 -9.92
N SER A 63 0.41 -3.29 -10.45
CA SER A 63 0.23 -3.59 -11.88
C SER A 63 -0.02 -2.39 -12.76
N GLU A 64 -0.34 -1.23 -12.17
CA GLU A 64 -0.52 0.04 -12.88
C GLU A 64 0.78 0.85 -12.89
N ASP A 65 0.78 1.98 -13.59
CA ASP A 65 1.90 2.93 -13.52
C ASP A 65 1.93 3.63 -12.15
N TRP A 66 2.50 2.93 -11.16
CA TRP A 66 2.67 3.45 -9.81
C TRP A 66 3.83 4.44 -9.67
N LYS A 67 4.78 4.41 -10.61
CA LYS A 67 5.97 5.27 -10.58
C LYS A 67 5.60 6.73 -10.79
N THR A 68 4.72 7.02 -11.74
CA THR A 68 4.25 8.39 -12.04
C THR A 68 3.56 9.08 -10.85
N PRO A 69 2.50 8.52 -10.24
CA PRO A 69 1.84 9.15 -9.10
C PRO A 69 2.76 9.23 -7.88
N LEU A 70 3.58 8.22 -7.61
CA LEU A 70 4.56 8.27 -6.52
C LEU A 70 5.58 9.39 -6.74
N THR A 71 6.11 9.52 -7.95
CA THR A 71 7.07 10.59 -8.29
C THR A 71 6.45 11.97 -8.07
N ARG A 72 5.17 12.15 -8.43
CA ARG A 72 4.44 13.40 -8.16
C ARG A 72 4.32 13.67 -6.66
N GLU A 73 4.00 12.66 -5.86
CA GLU A 73 3.89 12.79 -4.40
C GLU A 73 5.23 13.09 -3.73
N LEU A 74 6.30 12.42 -4.14
CA LEU A 74 7.65 12.68 -3.65
C LEU A 74 8.10 14.12 -3.92
N LEU A 75 7.89 14.61 -5.14
CA LEU A 75 8.19 16.01 -5.48
C LEU A 75 7.34 17.00 -4.67
N ALA A 76 6.05 16.71 -4.45
CA ALA A 76 5.18 17.53 -3.61
C ALA A 76 5.61 17.54 -2.14
N ALA A 77 6.24 16.47 -1.67
CA ALA A 77 6.87 16.38 -0.34
C ALA A 77 8.26 17.04 -0.27
N GLY A 78 8.76 17.59 -1.38
CA GLY A 78 10.10 18.20 -1.45
C GLY A 78 11.24 17.18 -1.54
N ILE A 79 10.94 15.92 -1.86
CA ILE A 79 11.93 14.86 -2.05
C ILE A 79 12.37 14.87 -3.51
N PRO A 80 13.67 15.09 -3.80
CA PRO A 80 14.16 15.11 -5.17
C PRO A 80 14.08 13.71 -5.79
N VAL A 81 13.52 13.63 -7.00
CA VAL A 81 13.45 12.39 -7.79
C VAL A 81 14.19 12.61 -9.10
N ASP A 82 15.21 11.78 -9.36
CA ASP A 82 15.89 11.74 -10.65
C ASP A 82 15.07 10.89 -11.62
N ARG A 83 14.52 11.53 -12.66
CA ARG A 83 13.69 10.88 -13.68
C ARG A 83 14.50 10.35 -14.86
N ASN A 84 15.83 10.50 -14.85
CA ASN A 84 16.70 10.12 -15.97
C ASN A 84 17.34 8.73 -15.80
N LYS A 85 17.05 8.04 -14.70
CA LYS A 85 17.49 6.66 -14.44
C LYS A 85 16.30 5.71 -14.55
N GLU A 86 15.92 5.39 -15.78
CA GLU A 86 15.09 4.21 -16.06
C GLU A 86 16.04 3.10 -16.53
N GLU A 87 16.25 2.09 -15.70
CA GLU A 87 16.73 0.76 -16.12
C GLU A 87 15.54 -0.10 -16.55
#